data_AF-A0A951S7K0-F1
#
_entry.id   AF-A0A951S7K0-F1
#
_cell.length_a   1.000
_cell.length_b   1.000
_cell.length_c   1.000
_cell.angle_alpha   90.00
_cell.angle_beta   90.00
_cell.angle_gamma   90.00
#
_symmetry.space_group_name_H-M   'P 1'
#
loop_
_entity.id
_entity.type
_entity.pdbx_description
1 polymer ?
#
loop_
_entity_poly.entity_id
_entity_poly.type
_entity_poly.pdbx_seq_one_letter_code
_entity_poly.pdbx_strand_id
1 'polypeptide(L)'
;MTDEIGAIFQSAMEEWDVASEKDNIPAYKNAEGLFLLGLQKAGKPLPRIHSFLAMLYYELASCYAQKQERNSAKFASEAVNSATKHADIALQNDNLEFRAQLIKTYIAGDNVLFMNGGVSNLIPQSKDVVGAIFEGFGRAIGTGAAAAQVSMSKSAFKKELEKLLAIYTELDTNYNMPATEFFFFAKKLLGIAEYCSENRLFGTKEIYTLISAIKIDELDFDDVDPEMKPEALKEISRFKTLAEARLMSL
;
A
#
# COMPACT_ATOMS: atom_id res chain seq x y z
N MET A 1 23.07 21.90 1.48
CA MET A 1 22.74 21.02 0.34
C MET A 1 21.66 20.01 0.75
N THR A 2 21.78 19.40 1.92
CA THR A 2 20.75 18.54 2.55
C THR A 2 19.41 19.25 2.77
N ASP A 3 19.41 20.54 3.14
CA ASP A 3 18.19 21.32 3.40
C ASP A 3 17.33 21.54 2.16
N GLU A 4 17.94 21.66 0.97
CA GLU A 4 17.20 21.86 -0.29
C GLU A 4 16.50 20.57 -0.73
N ILE A 5 17.16 19.42 -0.61
CA ILE A 5 16.57 18.12 -0.94
C ILE A 5 15.43 17.79 0.03
N GLY A 6 15.63 18.05 1.33
CA GLY A 6 14.59 17.91 2.34
C GLY A 6 13.36 18.76 2.04
N ALA A 7 13.56 20.04 1.71
CA ALA A 7 12.47 20.94 1.33
C ALA A 7 11.71 20.47 0.08
N ILE A 8 12.41 19.97 -0.95
CA ILE A 8 11.76 19.41 -2.16
C ILE A 8 10.88 18.22 -1.81
N PHE A 9 11.36 17.29 -0.97
CA PHE A 9 10.56 16.14 -0.57
C PHE A 9 9.40 16.52 0.34
N GLN A 10 9.57 17.51 1.21
CA GLN A 10 8.47 18.04 2.00
C GLN A 10 7.38 18.62 1.09
N SER A 11 7.73 19.47 0.12
CA SER A 11 6.76 20.00 -0.84
C SER A 11 6.12 18.90 -1.71
N ALA A 12 6.87 17.84 -2.03
CA ALA A 12 6.31 16.68 -2.74
C ALA A 12 5.23 15.97 -1.91
N MET A 13 5.47 15.79 -0.61
CA MET A 13 4.48 15.22 0.32
C MET A 13 3.25 16.12 0.46
N GLU A 14 3.44 17.43 0.60
CA GLU A 14 2.33 18.40 0.69
C GLU A 14 1.44 18.39 -0.57
N GLU A 15 2.04 18.37 -1.76
CA GLU A 15 1.28 18.24 -3.01
C GLU A 15 0.57 16.89 -3.12
N TRP A 16 1.20 15.81 -2.63
CA TRP A 16 0.59 14.49 -2.63
C TRP A 16 -0.61 14.43 -1.67
N ASP A 17 -0.50 14.97 -0.45
CA ASP A 17 -1.61 15.04 0.49
C ASP A 17 -2.83 15.78 -0.12
N VAL A 18 -2.58 16.92 -0.78
CA VAL A 18 -3.62 17.67 -1.51
C VAL A 18 -4.20 16.85 -2.67
N ALA A 19 -3.38 16.06 -3.35
CA ALA A 19 -3.80 15.21 -4.46
C ALA A 19 -4.73 14.08 -3.99
N SER A 20 -4.37 13.40 -2.90
CA SER A 20 -5.11 12.27 -2.34
C SER A 20 -6.45 12.69 -1.72
N GLU A 21 -6.56 13.89 -1.16
CA GLU A 21 -7.82 14.41 -0.63
C GLU A 21 -8.88 14.73 -1.71
N LYS A 22 -8.44 15.05 -2.93
CA LYS A 22 -9.30 15.63 -3.98
C LYS A 22 -9.32 14.84 -5.28
N ASP A 23 -8.69 13.67 -5.32
CA ASP A 23 -8.43 12.90 -6.55
C ASP A 23 -7.88 13.77 -7.69
N ASN A 24 -6.99 14.70 -7.33
CA ASN A 24 -6.53 15.76 -8.22
C ASN A 24 -5.29 15.35 -9.01
N ILE A 25 -5.52 14.86 -10.24
CA ILE A 25 -4.46 14.40 -11.16
C ILE A 25 -3.33 15.43 -11.37
N PRO A 26 -3.60 16.72 -11.65
CA PRO A 26 -2.54 17.74 -11.68
C PRO A 26 -1.66 17.77 -10.42
N ALA A 27 -2.23 17.68 -9.22
CA ALA A 27 -1.46 17.66 -7.98
C ALA A 27 -0.62 16.38 -7.84
N TYR A 28 -1.14 15.21 -8.23
CA TYR A 28 -0.35 13.98 -8.34
C TYR A 28 0.86 14.15 -9.28
N LYS A 29 0.67 14.82 -10.42
CA LYS A 29 1.75 15.09 -11.38
C LYS A 29 2.78 16.08 -10.86
N ASN A 30 2.37 17.07 -10.07
CA ASN A 30 3.29 17.98 -9.39
C ASN A 30 4.14 17.22 -8.36
N ALA A 31 3.50 16.43 -7.49
CA ALA A 31 4.17 15.61 -6.49
C ALA A 31 5.16 14.62 -7.14
N GLU A 32 4.75 13.93 -8.22
CA GLU A 32 5.61 13.09 -9.05
C GLU A 32 6.86 13.85 -9.51
N GLY A 33 6.69 15.04 -10.10
CA GLY A 33 7.79 15.87 -10.57
C GLY A 33 8.76 16.27 -9.45
N LEU A 34 8.25 16.63 -8.27
CA LEU A 34 9.05 17.01 -7.12
C LEU A 34 9.83 15.82 -6.55
N PHE A 35 9.21 14.65 -6.40
CA PHE A 35 9.92 13.44 -5.97
C PHE A 35 11.04 13.06 -6.94
N LEU A 36 10.78 13.08 -8.24
CA LEU A 36 11.78 12.76 -9.27
C LEU A 36 12.94 13.77 -9.27
N LEU A 37 12.64 15.06 -9.11
CA LEU A 37 13.66 16.11 -8.99
C LEU A 37 14.52 15.91 -7.73
N GLY A 38 13.89 15.59 -6.60
CA GLY A 38 14.60 15.33 -5.34
C GLY A 38 15.51 14.10 -5.44
N LEU A 39 15.04 13.01 -6.06
CA LEU A 39 15.86 11.82 -6.34
C LEU A 39 17.03 12.13 -7.27
N GLN A 40 16.80 12.91 -8.33
CA GLN A 40 17.85 13.34 -9.25
C GLN A 40 18.93 14.16 -8.52
N LYS A 41 18.52 15.09 -7.64
CA LYS A 41 19.44 15.91 -6.83
C LYS A 41 20.18 15.09 -5.77
N ALA A 42 19.53 14.09 -5.18
CA ALA A 42 20.15 13.21 -4.19
C ALA A 42 21.30 12.37 -4.77
N GLY A 43 21.25 12.07 -6.07
CA GLY A 43 22.33 11.36 -6.78
C GLY A 43 22.54 9.90 -6.35
N LYS A 44 21.66 9.37 -5.51
CA LYS A 44 21.65 7.98 -5.03
C LYS A 44 20.21 7.49 -4.90
N PRO A 45 19.96 6.18 -5.03
CA PRO A 45 18.63 5.64 -4.75
C PRO A 45 18.28 5.88 -3.28
N LEU A 46 17.09 6.43 -3.05
CA LEU A 46 16.51 6.60 -1.72
C LEU A 46 15.30 5.65 -1.65
N PRO A 47 15.42 4.46 -1.03
CA PRO A 47 14.37 3.43 -1.05
C PRO A 47 13.02 3.96 -0.57
N ARG A 48 13.00 4.69 0.55
CA ARG A 48 11.79 5.30 1.11
C ARG A 48 11.09 6.24 0.11
N ILE A 49 11.85 7.06 -0.61
CA ILE A 49 11.28 7.97 -1.61
C ILE A 49 10.74 7.20 -2.82
N HIS A 50 11.42 6.14 -3.24
CA HIS A 50 10.89 5.26 -4.28
C HIS A 50 9.61 4.53 -3.83
N SER A 51 9.48 4.19 -2.55
CA SER A 51 8.23 3.66 -2.00
C SER A 51 7.10 4.70 -2.01
N PHE A 52 7.39 5.96 -1.70
CA PHE A 52 6.40 7.04 -1.83
C PHE A 52 5.98 7.24 -3.28
N LEU A 53 6.90 7.22 -4.24
CA LEU A 53 6.55 7.21 -5.67
C LEU A 53 5.69 6.00 -6.04
N ALA A 54 5.99 4.81 -5.51
CA ALA A 54 5.18 3.62 -5.76
C ALA A 54 3.75 3.78 -5.26
N MET A 55 3.57 4.32 -4.05
CA MET A 55 2.26 4.63 -3.48
C MET A 55 1.52 5.70 -4.28
N LEU A 56 2.20 6.80 -4.61
CA LEU A 56 1.67 7.90 -5.41
C LEU A 56 1.15 7.41 -6.77
N TYR A 57 1.95 6.62 -7.49
CA TYR A 57 1.53 6.07 -8.79
C TYR A 57 0.38 5.07 -8.66
N TYR A 58 0.34 4.28 -7.58
CA TYR A 58 -0.77 3.37 -7.34
C TYR A 58 -2.08 4.14 -7.08
N GLU A 59 -2.05 5.19 -6.27
CA GLU A 59 -3.21 6.08 -6.05
C GLU A 59 -3.61 6.82 -7.34
N LEU A 60 -2.65 7.32 -8.11
CA LEU A 60 -2.90 7.96 -9.41
C LEU A 60 -3.57 6.98 -10.40
N ALA A 61 -3.20 5.70 -10.36
CA ALA A 61 -3.87 4.68 -11.17
C ALA A 61 -5.36 4.56 -10.81
N SER A 62 -5.68 4.60 -9.51
CA SER A 62 -7.07 4.64 -9.00
C SER A 62 -7.82 5.84 -9.53
N CYS A 63 -7.24 7.04 -9.46
CA CYS A 63 -7.88 8.26 -9.97
C CYS A 63 -8.13 8.19 -11.48
N TYR A 64 -7.17 7.66 -12.27
CA TYR A 64 -7.39 7.47 -13.71
C TYR A 64 -8.52 6.50 -13.99
N ALA A 65 -8.59 5.37 -13.28
CA ALA A 65 -9.61 4.37 -13.51
C ALA A 65 -11.04 4.87 -13.21
N GLN A 66 -11.19 5.81 -12.27
CA GLN A 66 -12.49 6.41 -11.93
C GLN A 66 -12.98 7.42 -12.99
N LYS A 67 -12.07 8.08 -13.71
CA LYS A 67 -12.44 8.99 -14.79
C LYS A 67 -12.89 8.15 -15.98
N GLN A 68 -14.15 8.19 -16.39
CA GLN A 68 -14.67 7.42 -17.53
C GLN A 68 -14.22 7.99 -18.90
N GLU A 69 -12.93 8.31 -19.06
CA GLU A 69 -12.36 8.88 -20.27
C GLU A 69 -11.81 7.78 -21.19
N ARG A 70 -11.75 8.07 -22.50
CA ARG A 70 -11.32 7.11 -23.54
C ARG A 70 -9.95 6.48 -23.29
N ASN A 71 -9.04 7.20 -22.62
CA ASN A 71 -7.67 6.77 -22.36
C ASN A 71 -7.40 6.36 -20.91
N SER A 72 -8.41 6.38 -20.03
CA SER A 72 -8.25 6.13 -18.61
C SER A 72 -7.62 4.77 -18.29
N ALA A 73 -8.06 3.72 -18.99
CA ALA A 73 -7.48 2.38 -18.82
C ALA A 73 -5.97 2.34 -19.15
N LYS A 74 -5.57 3.07 -20.18
CA LYS A 74 -4.16 3.16 -20.59
C LYS A 74 -3.35 3.90 -19.53
N PHE A 75 -3.83 5.06 -19.07
CA PHE A 75 -3.13 5.84 -18.06
C PHE A 75 -3.06 5.14 -16.70
N ALA A 76 -4.13 4.45 -16.29
CA ALA A 76 -4.13 3.62 -15.09
C ALA A 76 -3.09 2.49 -15.20
N SER A 77 -3.01 1.81 -16.35
CA SER A 77 -2.01 0.76 -16.58
C SER A 77 -0.57 1.30 -16.56
N GLU A 78 -0.32 2.46 -17.18
CA GLU A 78 0.99 3.11 -17.16
C GLU A 78 1.40 3.53 -15.73
N ALA A 79 0.44 4.00 -14.92
CA ALA A 79 0.64 4.33 -13.53
C ALA A 79 0.95 3.07 -12.69
N VAL A 80 0.22 1.96 -12.85
CA VAL A 80 0.53 0.68 -12.18
C VAL A 80 1.92 0.15 -12.55
N ASN A 81 2.32 0.26 -13.81
CA ASN A 81 3.67 -0.13 -14.24
C ASN A 81 4.75 0.74 -13.56
N SER A 82 4.48 2.04 -13.41
CA SER A 82 5.37 2.97 -12.72
C SER A 82 5.43 2.68 -11.22
N ALA A 83 4.29 2.36 -10.59
CA ALA A 83 4.22 1.94 -9.21
C ALA A 83 5.06 0.68 -8.96
N THR A 84 4.89 -0.34 -9.81
CA THR A 84 5.64 -1.60 -9.73
C THR A 84 7.14 -1.35 -9.89
N LYS A 85 7.53 -0.56 -10.90
CA LYS A 85 8.94 -0.21 -11.15
C LYS A 85 9.58 0.45 -9.93
N HIS A 86 8.90 1.41 -9.31
CA HIS A 86 9.45 2.12 -8.15
C HIS A 86 9.47 1.25 -6.88
N ALA A 87 8.47 0.38 -6.68
CA ALA A 87 8.51 -0.61 -5.63
C ALA A 87 9.69 -1.59 -5.80
N ASP A 88 9.97 -2.03 -7.03
CA ASP A 88 11.12 -2.89 -7.31
C ASP A 88 12.46 -2.18 -7.05
N ILE A 89 12.59 -0.91 -7.44
CA ILE A 89 13.80 -0.12 -7.14
C ILE A 89 13.99 0.02 -5.62
N ALA A 90 12.92 0.30 -4.88
CA ALA A 90 12.99 0.39 -3.42
C ALA A 90 13.47 -0.92 -2.81
N LEU A 91 12.83 -2.05 -3.16
CA LEU A 91 13.17 -3.39 -2.62
C LEU A 91 14.55 -3.91 -3.04
N GLN A 92 15.07 -3.46 -4.19
CA GLN A 92 16.45 -3.76 -4.60
C GLN A 92 17.51 -3.07 -3.73
N ASN A 93 17.16 -1.91 -3.16
CA ASN A 93 18.08 -1.09 -2.36
C ASN A 93 17.84 -1.22 -0.86
N ASP A 94 16.64 -1.62 -0.45
CA ASP A 94 16.27 -1.98 0.91
C ASP A 94 15.20 -3.08 0.86
N ASN A 95 15.60 -4.32 1.13
CA ASN A 95 14.72 -5.48 1.05
C ASN A 95 13.68 -5.55 2.18
N LEU A 96 13.79 -4.69 3.20
CA LEU A 96 12.84 -4.57 4.31
C LEU A 96 11.90 -3.36 4.14
N GLU A 97 11.91 -2.71 2.98
CA GLU A 97 11.04 -1.57 2.72
C GLU A 97 9.57 -2.00 2.57
N PHE A 98 8.87 -1.99 3.70
CA PHE A 98 7.49 -2.44 3.84
C PHE A 98 6.53 -1.75 2.86
N ARG A 99 6.65 -0.42 2.64
CA ARG A 99 5.73 0.32 1.77
C ARG A 99 5.80 -0.14 0.32
N ALA A 100 7.00 -0.45 -0.16
CA ALA A 100 7.18 -0.98 -1.51
C ALA A 100 6.55 -2.36 -1.65
N GLN A 101 6.79 -3.26 -0.69
CA GLN A 101 6.18 -4.60 -0.71
C GLN A 101 4.65 -4.51 -0.54
N LEU A 102 4.15 -3.54 0.25
CA LEU A 102 2.73 -3.27 0.41
C LEU A 102 2.07 -2.94 -0.93
N ILE A 103 2.68 -2.06 -1.73
CA ILE A 103 2.16 -1.71 -3.06
C ILE A 103 2.15 -2.91 -3.99
N LYS A 104 3.18 -3.77 -3.96
CA LYS A 104 3.17 -5.02 -4.74
C LYS A 104 2.05 -5.96 -4.30
N THR A 105 1.79 -6.06 -3.00
CA THR A 105 0.67 -6.83 -2.44
C THR A 105 -0.68 -6.25 -2.86
N TYR A 106 -0.84 -4.93 -2.88
CA TYR A 106 -2.06 -4.27 -3.35
C TYR A 106 -2.31 -4.51 -4.84
N ILE A 107 -1.31 -4.31 -5.69
CA ILE A 107 -1.39 -4.60 -7.13
C ILE A 107 -1.73 -6.08 -7.36
N ALA A 108 -1.11 -7.00 -6.62
CA ALA A 108 -1.43 -8.41 -6.71
C ALA A 108 -2.86 -8.72 -6.22
N GLY A 109 -3.31 -8.06 -5.16
CA GLY A 109 -4.65 -8.18 -4.59
C GLY A 109 -5.75 -7.73 -5.55
N ASP A 110 -5.56 -6.60 -6.24
CA ASP A 110 -6.51 -6.10 -7.25
C ASP A 110 -6.69 -7.09 -8.41
N ASN A 111 -5.63 -7.81 -8.77
CA ASN A 111 -5.67 -8.84 -9.81
C ASN A 111 -6.44 -10.11 -9.40
N VAL A 112 -6.69 -10.34 -8.10
CA VAL A 112 -7.42 -11.53 -7.60
C VAL A 112 -8.90 -11.46 -7.94
N LEU A 113 -9.50 -10.28 -7.87
CA LEU A 113 -10.96 -10.17 -7.85
C LEU A 113 -11.62 -10.06 -9.22
N PHE A 114 -10.90 -9.83 -10.33
CA PHE A 114 -11.49 -9.62 -11.67
C PHE A 114 -12.86 -8.92 -11.62
N MET A 115 -12.97 -7.87 -10.79
CA MET A 115 -14.19 -7.08 -10.72
C MET A 115 -14.18 -6.09 -11.87
N ASN A 116 -15.30 -6.00 -12.58
CA ASN A 116 -15.58 -4.90 -13.51
C ASN A 116 -15.41 -3.56 -12.76
N GLY A 117 -14.22 -2.94 -12.86
CA GLY A 117 -13.86 -1.71 -12.16
C GLY A 117 -12.72 -1.83 -11.16
N GLY A 118 -11.73 -2.72 -11.37
CA GLY A 118 -10.57 -2.80 -10.49
C GLY A 118 -9.79 -1.49 -10.41
N VAL A 119 -9.79 -0.84 -9.24
CA VAL A 119 -8.64 -0.33 -8.44
C VAL A 119 -9.03 -0.10 -6.95
N SER A 120 -10.13 -0.68 -6.45
CA SER A 120 -10.75 -0.19 -5.21
C SER A 120 -11.32 -1.29 -4.33
N ASN A 121 -10.55 -1.78 -3.36
CA ASN A 121 -11.05 -2.35 -2.09
C ASN A 121 -9.99 -2.45 -0.97
N LEU A 122 -8.69 -2.27 -1.27
CA LEU A 122 -7.61 -2.29 -0.26
C LEU A 122 -7.19 -0.89 0.23
N ILE A 123 -7.75 0.16 -0.36
CA ILE A 123 -7.68 1.55 0.10
C ILE A 123 -9.00 1.83 0.84
N PRO A 124 -8.99 2.35 2.08
CA PRO A 124 -10.23 2.82 2.72
C PRO A 124 -10.80 3.97 1.88
N GLN A 125 -11.78 3.68 1.03
CA GLN A 125 -12.51 4.71 0.29
C GLN A 125 -13.64 5.23 1.16
N SER A 126 -13.55 6.50 1.54
CA SER A 126 -14.73 7.23 1.95
C SER A 126 -15.62 7.45 0.72
N LYS A 127 -16.71 6.67 0.65
CA LYS A 127 -17.91 6.84 -0.19
C LYS A 127 -17.83 6.32 -1.63
N ASP A 128 -18.78 5.44 -1.92
CA ASP A 128 -19.43 5.13 -3.21
C ASP A 128 -18.66 5.45 -4.50
N VAL A 129 -18.31 4.42 -5.29
CA VAL A 129 -18.74 4.24 -6.70
C VAL A 129 -18.38 2.82 -7.17
N VAL A 130 -19.41 2.09 -7.60
CA VAL A 130 -19.33 0.91 -8.46
C VAL A 130 -19.22 1.37 -9.92
N GLY A 131 -18.31 0.78 -10.70
CA GLY A 131 -18.54 0.60 -12.14
C GLY A 131 -17.37 0.82 -13.09
N ALA A 132 -16.89 -0.31 -13.64
CA ALA A 132 -16.33 -0.50 -14.99
C ALA A 132 -15.05 0.26 -15.37
N ILE A 133 -14.02 -0.51 -15.76
CA ILE A 133 -13.24 -0.43 -17.01
C ILE A 133 -11.94 -1.24 -16.79
N PHE A 134 -12.02 -2.56 -16.97
CA PHE A 134 -10.85 -3.42 -17.24
C PHE A 134 -11.24 -4.61 -18.15
N GLU A 135 -12.19 -4.42 -19.06
CA GLU A 135 -12.51 -5.42 -20.12
C GLU A 135 -11.40 -5.55 -21.19
N GLY A 136 -10.23 -4.94 -21.00
CA GLY A 136 -9.26 -4.68 -22.06
C GLY A 136 -7.95 -5.48 -22.07
N PHE A 137 -7.64 -6.32 -21.08
CA PHE A 137 -6.37 -7.06 -21.04
C PHE A 137 -6.48 -8.59 -21.05
N GLY A 138 -7.70 -9.14 -21.15
CA GLY A 138 -7.92 -10.59 -21.25
C GLY A 138 -9.05 -10.89 -22.22
N ARG A 139 -8.79 -10.81 -23.53
CA ARG A 139 -9.70 -11.38 -24.53
C ARG A 139 -9.87 -12.87 -24.24
N ALA A 140 -11.09 -13.24 -23.86
CA ALA A 140 -11.76 -14.52 -24.09
C ALA A 140 -10.85 -15.74 -24.28
N ILE A 141 -10.63 -16.48 -23.19
CA ILE A 141 -10.34 -17.92 -23.26
C ILE A 141 -11.29 -18.56 -22.24
N GLY A 142 -11.92 -19.68 -22.60
CA GLY A 142 -13.15 -20.23 -21.98
C GLY A 142 -13.17 -20.38 -20.46
N THR A 143 -14.28 -20.85 -19.91
CA THR A 143 -14.51 -21.01 -18.45
C THR A 143 -13.33 -21.64 -17.67
N GLY A 144 -12.51 -22.48 -18.30
CA GLY A 144 -11.25 -23.00 -17.73
C GLY A 144 -10.07 -22.01 -17.66
N ALA A 145 -9.94 -21.07 -18.59
CA ALA A 145 -8.86 -20.08 -18.59
C ALA A 145 -9.15 -18.88 -17.69
N ALA A 146 -10.41 -18.46 -17.54
CA ALA A 146 -10.79 -17.49 -16.51
C ALA A 146 -10.52 -18.04 -15.10
N ALA A 147 -10.84 -19.32 -14.85
CA ALA A 147 -10.52 -19.99 -13.60
C ALA A 147 -9.00 -20.13 -13.37
N ALA A 148 -8.23 -20.46 -14.42
CA ALA A 148 -6.77 -20.50 -14.36
C ALA A 148 -6.17 -19.12 -14.06
N GLN A 149 -6.70 -18.05 -14.67
CA GLN A 149 -6.25 -16.68 -14.45
C GLN A 149 -6.55 -16.22 -13.02
N VAL A 150 -7.74 -16.49 -12.48
CA VAL A 150 -8.09 -16.24 -11.06
C VAL A 150 -7.16 -17.02 -10.13
N SER A 151 -6.87 -18.28 -10.42
CA SER A 151 -5.97 -19.12 -9.62
C SER A 151 -4.53 -18.58 -9.61
N MET A 152 -4.03 -18.17 -10.78
CA MET A 152 -2.71 -17.53 -10.91
C MET A 152 -2.66 -16.21 -10.13
N SER A 153 -3.70 -15.37 -10.20
CA SER A 153 -3.78 -14.13 -9.43
C SER A 153 -3.81 -14.38 -7.92
N LYS A 154 -4.58 -15.36 -7.44
CA LYS A 154 -4.59 -15.75 -6.01
C LYS A 154 -3.22 -16.21 -5.53
N SER A 155 -2.50 -16.98 -6.35
CA SER A 155 -1.14 -17.43 -6.05
C SER A 155 -0.15 -16.26 -6.02
N ALA A 156 -0.25 -15.33 -6.97
CA ALA A 156 0.59 -14.12 -6.99
C ALA A 156 0.33 -13.25 -5.75
N PHE A 157 -0.93 -12.98 -5.41
CA PHE A 157 -1.30 -12.28 -4.18
C PHE A 157 -0.77 -13.00 -2.94
N LYS A 158 -0.84 -14.33 -2.92
CA LYS A 158 -0.27 -15.14 -1.82
C LYS A 158 1.20 -14.91 -1.62
N LYS A 159 1.95 -15.00 -2.70
CA LYS A 159 3.39 -14.79 -2.66
C LYS A 159 3.76 -13.39 -2.20
N GLU A 160 3.06 -12.35 -2.68
CA GLU A 160 3.35 -10.98 -2.27
C GLU A 160 2.91 -10.70 -0.83
N LEU A 161 1.79 -11.27 -0.37
CA LEU A 161 1.37 -11.18 1.02
C LEU A 161 2.36 -11.90 1.96
N GLU A 162 2.79 -13.11 1.64
CA GLU A 162 3.78 -13.85 2.44
C GLU A 162 5.08 -13.05 2.59
N LYS A 163 5.56 -12.39 1.53
CA LYS A 163 6.72 -11.48 1.61
C LYS A 163 6.46 -10.27 2.49
N LEU A 164 5.28 -9.65 2.38
CA LEU A 164 4.90 -8.51 3.21
C LEU A 164 4.90 -8.87 4.70
N LEU A 165 4.33 -10.03 5.04
CA LEU A 165 4.29 -10.53 6.41
C LEU A 165 5.68 -10.92 6.91
N ALA A 166 6.54 -11.47 6.05
CA ALA A 166 7.93 -11.75 6.39
C ALA A 166 8.71 -10.45 6.71
N ILE A 167 8.55 -9.40 5.91
CA ILE A 167 9.16 -8.08 6.18
C ILE A 167 8.65 -7.52 7.51
N TYR A 168 7.33 -7.54 7.74
CA TYR A 168 6.76 -7.09 9.01
C TYR A 168 7.36 -7.84 10.21
N THR A 169 7.42 -9.17 10.12
CA THR A 169 7.94 -10.03 11.20
C THR A 169 9.41 -9.74 11.46
N GLU A 170 10.21 -9.54 10.41
CA GLU A 170 11.62 -9.17 10.53
C GLU A 170 11.78 -7.82 11.23
N LEU A 171 11.00 -6.81 10.83
CA LEU A 171 10.99 -5.48 11.44
C LEU A 171 10.52 -5.50 12.89
N ASP A 172 9.55 -6.34 13.23
CA ASP A 172 9.00 -6.48 14.58
C ASP A 172 9.95 -7.25 15.53
N THR A 173 10.65 -8.26 15.01
CA THR A 173 11.47 -9.16 15.84
C THR A 173 12.90 -8.66 16.04
N ASN A 174 13.50 -8.08 14.99
CA ASN A 174 14.93 -7.80 14.95
C ASN A 174 15.27 -6.30 15.01
N TYR A 175 14.25 -5.43 14.98
CA TYR A 175 14.44 -3.98 15.01
C TYR A 175 13.50 -3.35 16.03
N ASN A 176 13.96 -2.27 16.67
CA ASN A 176 13.07 -1.42 17.45
C ASN A 176 12.20 -0.62 16.48
N MET A 177 11.01 -1.13 16.18
CA MET A 177 10.09 -0.49 15.25
C MET A 177 9.59 0.84 15.84
N PRO A 178 9.72 1.97 15.13
CA PRO A 178 9.08 3.21 15.53
C PRO A 178 7.56 3.03 15.60
N ALA A 179 6.94 3.59 16.64
CA ALA A 179 5.51 3.50 16.87
C ALA A 179 4.71 4.07 15.68
N THR A 180 5.21 5.14 15.05
CA THR A 180 4.65 5.75 13.85
C THR A 180 4.65 4.79 12.65
N GLU A 181 5.70 3.99 12.49
CA GLU A 181 5.79 2.94 11.47
C GLU A 181 4.86 1.77 11.80
N PHE A 182 4.83 1.32 13.06
CA PHE A 182 3.89 0.29 13.52
C PHE A 182 2.43 0.70 13.22
N PHE A 183 2.05 1.94 13.55
CA PHE A 183 0.72 2.45 13.27
C PHE A 183 0.33 2.32 11.81
N PHE A 184 1.24 2.75 10.94
CA PHE A 184 1.04 2.68 9.52
C PHE A 184 0.93 1.22 9.06
N PHE A 185 1.84 0.33 9.46
CA PHE A 185 1.84 -1.08 9.08
C PHE A 185 0.59 -1.80 9.58
N ALA A 186 0.27 -1.68 10.88
CA ALA A 186 -0.87 -2.33 11.50
C ALA A 186 -2.18 -1.91 10.83
N LYS A 187 -2.39 -0.61 10.59
CA LYS A 187 -3.60 -0.12 9.89
C LYS A 187 -3.73 -0.73 8.49
N LYS A 188 -2.63 -0.82 7.74
CA LYS A 188 -2.63 -1.36 6.36
C LYS A 188 -2.82 -2.88 6.35
N LEU A 189 -2.16 -3.60 7.26
CA LEU A 189 -2.31 -5.05 7.42
C LEU A 189 -3.74 -5.42 7.85
N LEU A 190 -4.32 -4.73 8.83
CA LEU A 190 -5.70 -4.95 9.24
C LEU A 190 -6.68 -4.77 8.07
N GLY A 191 -6.49 -3.75 7.24
CA GLY A 191 -7.28 -3.58 6.01
C GLY A 191 -7.13 -4.74 5.02
N ILE A 192 -5.91 -5.28 4.86
CA ILE A 192 -5.70 -6.51 4.06
C ILE A 192 -6.41 -7.72 4.70
N ALA A 193 -6.39 -7.84 6.03
CA ALA A 193 -7.04 -8.95 6.72
C ALA A 193 -8.57 -8.92 6.54
N GLU A 194 -9.17 -7.74 6.63
CA GLU A 194 -10.60 -7.51 6.34
C GLU A 194 -10.93 -7.89 4.90
N TYR A 195 -10.16 -7.38 3.93
CA TYR A 195 -10.29 -7.76 2.52
C TYR A 195 -10.18 -9.27 2.30
N CYS A 196 -9.19 -9.92 2.89
CA CYS A 196 -9.02 -11.37 2.79
C CYS A 196 -10.21 -12.11 3.41
N SER A 197 -10.73 -11.63 4.54
CA SER A 197 -11.87 -12.24 5.23
C SER A 197 -13.14 -12.16 4.39
N GLU A 198 -13.46 -10.98 3.87
CA GLU A 198 -14.64 -10.71 3.04
C GLU A 198 -14.62 -11.54 1.75
N ASN A 199 -13.44 -11.69 1.16
CA ASN A 199 -13.27 -12.36 -0.13
C ASN A 199 -12.85 -13.83 -0.01
N ARG A 200 -12.84 -14.39 1.22
CA ARG A 200 -12.43 -15.77 1.52
C ARG A 200 -11.06 -16.13 0.93
N LEU A 201 -10.11 -15.22 1.09
CA LEU A 201 -8.70 -15.39 0.74
C LEU A 201 -7.91 -15.82 1.99
N PHE A 202 -6.68 -16.28 1.78
CA PHE A 202 -5.75 -16.63 2.87
C PHE A 202 -5.13 -15.36 3.48
N GLY A 203 -4.44 -15.48 4.62
CA GLY A 203 -3.70 -14.38 5.24
C GLY A 203 -4.44 -13.67 6.37
N THR A 204 -5.76 -13.78 6.46
CA THR A 204 -6.56 -13.14 7.53
C THR A 204 -6.08 -13.55 8.92
N LYS A 205 -5.93 -14.86 9.16
CA LYS A 205 -5.50 -15.38 10.47
C LYS A 205 -4.06 -14.98 10.77
N GLU A 206 -3.17 -15.09 9.78
CA GLU A 206 -1.75 -14.76 9.89
C GLU A 206 -1.56 -13.29 10.27
N ILE A 207 -2.28 -12.37 9.60
CA ILE A 207 -2.22 -10.94 9.91
C ILE A 207 -2.71 -10.67 11.33
N TYR A 208 -3.90 -11.14 11.71
CA TYR A 208 -4.40 -10.87 13.06
C TYR A 208 -3.51 -11.50 14.14
N THR A 209 -2.87 -12.64 13.85
CA THR A 209 -1.89 -13.25 14.75
C THR A 209 -0.68 -12.34 14.97
N LEU A 210 -0.12 -11.77 13.89
CA LEU A 210 1.01 -10.84 13.99
C LEU A 210 0.64 -9.57 14.77
N ILE A 211 -0.50 -8.95 14.46
CA ILE A 211 -0.91 -7.70 15.13
C ILE A 211 -1.29 -7.94 16.60
N SER A 212 -1.89 -9.09 16.93
CA SER A 212 -2.21 -9.42 18.33
C SER A 212 -0.97 -9.76 19.17
N ALA A 213 0.08 -10.30 18.54
CA ALA A 213 1.31 -10.68 19.22
C ALA A 213 2.22 -9.50 19.58
N ILE A 214 1.92 -8.28 19.10
CA ILE A 214 2.76 -7.10 19.34
C ILE A 214 3.00 -6.85 20.83
N LYS A 215 4.25 -6.52 21.15
CA LYS A 215 4.69 -6.06 22.46
C LYS A 215 4.81 -4.54 22.45
N ILE A 216 3.76 -3.88 22.92
CA ILE A 216 3.61 -2.42 22.85
C ILE A 216 4.72 -1.70 23.62
N ASP A 217 5.23 -2.33 24.68
CA ASP A 217 6.32 -1.84 25.52
C ASP A 217 7.71 -1.89 24.85
N GLU A 218 7.87 -2.66 23.77
CA GLU A 218 9.10 -2.74 22.99
C GLU A 218 9.13 -1.76 21.79
N LEU A 219 8.04 -1.01 21.55
CA LEU A 219 7.98 0.00 20.48
C LEU A 219 8.77 1.27 20.84
N ASP A 220 9.41 1.86 19.83
CA ASP A 220 10.11 3.12 19.95
C ASP A 220 9.16 4.32 19.77
N PHE A 221 9.14 5.26 20.72
CA PHE A 221 8.26 6.43 20.72
C PHE A 221 9.03 7.74 20.56
N ASP A 222 10.32 7.71 20.21
CA ASP A 222 11.16 8.91 20.11
C ASP A 222 10.64 9.92 19.07
N ASP A 223 9.99 9.43 18.01
CA ASP A 223 9.38 10.26 16.95
C ASP A 223 7.93 10.68 17.25
N VAL A 224 7.38 10.34 18.42
CA VAL A 224 6.01 10.70 18.83
C VAL A 224 6.08 11.87 19.80
N ASP A 225 5.30 12.92 19.53
CA ASP A 225 5.14 14.04 20.46
C ASP A 225 4.80 13.51 21.87
N PRO A 226 5.57 13.87 22.91
CA PRO A 226 5.33 13.41 24.28
C PRO A 226 3.88 13.63 24.76
N GLU A 227 3.21 14.70 24.29
CA GLU A 227 1.82 14.98 24.61
C GLU A 227 0.84 14.01 23.93
N MET A 228 1.20 13.48 22.77
CA MET A 228 0.41 12.53 21.97
C MET A 228 0.70 11.07 22.31
N LYS A 229 1.72 10.78 23.12
CA LYS A 229 2.12 9.43 23.50
C LYS A 229 0.99 8.62 24.17
N PRO A 230 0.16 9.16 25.08
CA PRO A 230 -0.95 8.42 25.66
C PRO A 230 -2.01 8.00 24.63
N GLU A 231 -2.40 8.92 23.74
CA GLU A 231 -3.28 8.65 22.60
C GLU A 231 -2.70 7.58 21.67
N ALA A 232 -1.40 7.66 21.40
CA ALA A 232 -0.71 6.66 20.59
C ALA A 232 -0.80 5.26 21.23
N LEU A 233 -0.47 5.13 22.52
CA LEU A 233 -0.57 3.86 23.23
C LEU A 233 -2.00 3.28 23.22
N LYS A 234 -3.01 4.15 23.35
CA LYS A 234 -4.42 3.77 23.28
C LYS A 234 -4.79 3.21 21.91
N GLU A 235 -4.35 3.86 20.84
CA GLU A 235 -4.68 3.43 19.48
C GLU A 235 -3.92 2.14 19.08
N ILE A 236 -2.67 1.97 19.49
CA ILE A 236 -1.92 0.70 19.33
C ILE A 236 -2.63 -0.44 20.07
N SER A 237 -3.02 -0.19 21.32
CA SER A 237 -3.81 -1.15 22.11
C SER A 237 -5.12 -1.51 21.41
N ARG A 238 -5.79 -0.54 20.79
CA ARG A 238 -7.01 -0.77 20.01
C ARG A 238 -6.78 -1.72 18.84
N PHE A 239 -5.68 -1.58 18.09
CA PHE A 239 -5.34 -2.50 17.01
C PHE A 239 -5.10 -3.92 17.51
N LYS A 240 -4.36 -4.07 18.61
CA LYS A 240 -4.12 -5.36 19.26
C LYS A 240 -5.43 -6.03 19.69
N THR A 241 -6.28 -5.32 20.44
CA THR A 241 -7.58 -5.86 20.89
C THR A 241 -8.51 -6.19 19.73
N LEU A 242 -8.52 -5.38 18.67
CA LEU A 242 -9.29 -5.68 17.46
C LEU A 242 -8.81 -6.99 16.83
N ALA A 243 -7.50 -7.16 16.66
CA ALA A 243 -6.93 -8.38 16.09
C ALA A 243 -7.24 -9.63 16.94
N GLU A 244 -7.11 -9.53 18.26
CA GLU A 244 -7.47 -10.60 19.21
C GLU A 244 -8.95 -10.98 19.09
N ALA A 245 -9.85 -9.99 19.09
CA ALA A 245 -11.28 -10.22 18.96
C ALA A 245 -11.64 -10.90 17.64
N ARG A 246 -10.99 -10.50 16.54
CA ARG A 246 -11.19 -11.13 15.22
C ARG A 246 -10.69 -12.58 15.19
N LEU A 247 -9.55 -12.88 15.81
CA LEU A 247 -9.04 -14.26 15.91
C LEU A 247 -9.99 -15.20 16.65
N MET A 248 -10.69 -14.72 17.68
CA MET A 248 -11.68 -15.54 18.40
C MET A 248 -12.94 -15.85 17.56
N SER A 249 -13.15 -15.11 16.47
CA SER A 249 -14.33 -15.23 15.60
C SER A 249 -14.08 -16.00 14.30
N LEU A 250 -12.83 -16.40 14.02
CA LEU A 250 -12.41 -17.16 12.83
C LEU A 250 -12.39 -18.66 13.11
#